data_AF-A0AAV1UQ45-F1
#
_entry.id   AF-A0AAV1UQ45-F1
#
_cell.length_a   1.000
_cell.length_b   1.000
_cell.length_c   1.000
_cell.angle_alpha   90.00
_cell.angle_beta   90.00
_cell.angle_gamma   90.00
#
_symmetry.space_group_name_H-M   'P 1'
#
loop_
_entity.id
_entity.type
_entity.pdbx_description
1 polymer ?
#
loop_
_entity_poly.entity_id
_entity_poly.type
_entity_poly.pdbx_seq_one_letter_code
_entity_poly.pdbx_strand_id
1 'polypeptide(L)'
;MHAPLDRPHPDCQTEIKALLVCHEKNPYAKFFGACGDLKTALDWCFKREKERIRDSNFKRAKASDAYVKQKMQERRDRMGEDQAN
;
A
#
# COMPACT_ATOMS: atom_id res chain seq x y z
N MET A 1 0.79 -19.77 6.30
CA MET A 1 0.18 -18.54 6.85
C MET A 1 0.49 -17.36 5.94
N HIS A 2 -0.53 -16.68 5.40
CA HIS A 2 -0.42 -15.48 4.55
C HIS A 2 -0.74 -14.22 5.37
N ALA A 3 -0.43 -13.03 4.84
CA ALA A 3 -0.84 -11.77 5.45
C ALA A 3 -2.39 -11.67 5.56
N PRO A 4 -2.93 -10.86 6.50
CA PRO A 4 -4.36 -10.69 6.67
C PRO A 4 -5.03 -10.20 5.37
N LEU A 5 -6.16 -10.82 5.01
CA LEU A 5 -6.95 -10.50 3.81
C LEU A 5 -8.15 -9.59 4.13
N ASP A 6 -8.17 -8.99 5.33
CA ASP A 6 -9.32 -8.25 5.85
C ASP A 6 -9.63 -6.95 5.09
N ARG A 7 -8.67 -6.48 4.29
CA ARG A 7 -8.81 -5.28 3.44
C ARG A 7 -8.90 -5.68 1.97
N PRO A 8 -9.54 -4.86 1.11
CA PRO A 8 -9.59 -5.14 -0.31
C PRO A 8 -8.18 -5.11 -0.93
N HIS A 9 -7.89 -6.14 -1.73
CA HIS A 9 -6.65 -6.31 -2.49
C HIS A 9 -6.97 -6.40 -3.98
N PRO A 10 -7.35 -5.28 -4.64
CA PRO A 10 -7.84 -5.29 -6.02
C PRO A 10 -6.81 -5.87 -7.00
N ASP A 11 -5.52 -5.66 -6.74
CA ASP A 11 -4.43 -6.10 -7.61
C ASP A 11 -4.12 -7.61 -7.45
N CYS A 12 -4.56 -8.25 -6.35
CA CYS A 12 -4.16 -9.61 -5.96
C CYS A 12 -5.33 -10.58 -5.79
N GLN A 13 -6.52 -10.21 -6.29
CA GLN A 13 -7.74 -11.00 -6.08
C GLN A 13 -7.66 -12.39 -6.73
N THR A 14 -6.89 -12.54 -7.81
CA THR A 14 -6.71 -13.80 -8.53
C THR A 14 -5.93 -14.80 -7.70
N GLU A 15 -4.82 -14.36 -7.11
CA GLU A 15 -3.92 -15.15 -6.27
C GLU A 15 -4.61 -15.56 -4.96
N ILE A 16 -5.39 -14.65 -4.37
CA ILE A 16 -6.22 -14.93 -3.20
C ILE A 16 -7.21 -16.05 -3.49
N LYS A 17 -7.96 -15.95 -4.60
CA LYS A 17 -8.92 -17.00 -5.01
C LYS A 17 -8.24 -18.33 -5.22
N ALA A 18 -7.09 -18.36 -5.91
CA ALA A 18 -6.35 -19.58 -6.14
C ALA A 18 -5.90 -20.25 -4.83
N LEU A 19 -5.40 -19.45 -3.87
CA LEU A 19 -4.98 -19.95 -2.57
C LEU A 19 -6.17 -20.49 -1.74
N LEU A 20 -7.31 -19.80 -1.77
CA LEU A 20 -8.54 -20.26 -1.10
C LEU A 20 -9.02 -21.60 -1.65
N VAL A 21 -9.08 -21.74 -2.99
CA VAL A 21 -9.45 -23.00 -3.63
C VAL A 21 -8.49 -24.13 -3.25
N CYS A 22 -7.18 -23.84 -3.12
CA CYS A 22 -6.21 -24.84 -2.67
C CYS A 22 -6.46 -25.25 -1.21
N HIS A 23 -6.75 -24.29 -0.32
CA HIS A 23 -7.07 -24.56 1.08
C HIS A 23 -8.37 -25.35 1.26
N GLU A 24 -9.39 -25.10 0.43
CA GLU A 24 -10.65 -25.87 0.43
C GLU A 24 -10.44 -27.31 0.01
N LYS A 25 -9.63 -27.54 -1.04
CA LYS A 25 -9.30 -28.90 -1.51
C LYS A 25 -8.38 -29.66 -0.58
N ASN A 26 -7.55 -28.95 0.20
CA ASN A 26 -6.50 -29.53 1.04
C ASN A 26 -6.60 -29.06 2.51
N PRO A 27 -7.68 -29.39 3.24
CA PRO A 27 -7.93 -28.86 4.58
C PRO A 27 -6.83 -29.22 5.59
N TYR A 28 -6.19 -30.38 5.45
CA TYR A 28 -5.06 -30.80 6.29
C TYR A 28 -3.71 -30.50 5.63
N ALA A 29 -3.55 -30.82 4.34
CA ALA A 29 -2.28 -30.67 3.62
C ALA A 29 -1.87 -29.19 3.39
N LYS A 30 -2.80 -28.24 3.53
CA LYS A 30 -2.46 -26.79 3.54
C LYS A 30 -1.46 -26.42 4.64
N PHE A 31 -1.50 -27.12 5.79
CA PHE A 31 -0.57 -26.88 6.89
C PHE A 31 0.80 -27.53 6.67
N PHE A 32 0.88 -28.51 5.76
CA PHE A 32 2.11 -29.20 5.37
C PHE A 32 2.74 -28.63 4.09
N GLY A 33 2.24 -27.50 3.59
CA GLY A 33 2.85 -26.78 2.47
C GLY A 33 2.34 -27.15 1.07
N ALA A 34 1.26 -27.93 0.93
CA ALA A 34 0.70 -28.29 -0.37
C ALA A 34 0.26 -27.09 -1.24
N CYS A 35 0.04 -25.93 -0.62
CA CYS A 35 -0.33 -24.69 -1.30
C CYS A 35 0.83 -23.65 -1.33
N GLY A 36 2.07 -24.10 -1.20
CA GLY A 36 3.26 -23.25 -1.07
C GLY A 36 3.52 -22.32 -2.26
N ASP A 37 3.33 -22.80 -3.48
CA ASP A 37 3.56 -22.01 -4.70
C ASP A 37 2.54 -20.88 -4.83
N LEU A 38 1.26 -21.18 -4.57
CA LEU A 38 0.18 -20.19 -4.59
C LEU A 38 0.36 -19.14 -3.50
N LYS A 39 0.84 -19.56 -2.32
CA LYS A 39 1.20 -18.63 -1.26
C LYS A 39 2.34 -17.70 -1.69
N THR A 40 3.37 -18.25 -2.32
CA THR A 40 4.52 -17.47 -2.81
C THR A 40 4.07 -16.45 -3.86
N ALA A 41 3.23 -16.86 -4.81
CA ALA A 41 2.65 -15.95 -5.80
C ALA A 41 1.85 -14.81 -5.15
N LEU A 42 1.02 -15.14 -4.15
CA LEU A 42 0.26 -14.14 -3.39
C LEU A 42 1.17 -13.14 -2.66
N ASP A 43 2.23 -13.63 -2.00
CA ASP A 43 3.18 -12.77 -1.29
C ASP A 43 3.91 -11.80 -2.24
N TRP A 44 4.28 -12.28 -3.44
CA TRP A 44 4.85 -11.43 -4.49
C TRP A 44 3.87 -10.35 -4.96
N CYS A 45 2.60 -10.70 -5.11
CA CYS A 45 1.58 -9.73 -5.46
C CYS A 45 1.43 -8.65 -4.38
N PHE A 46 1.33 -9.03 -3.10
CA PHE A 46 1.24 -8.08 -2.00
C PHE A 46 2.46 -7.17 -1.88
N LYS A 47 3.65 -7.68 -2.19
CA LYS A 47 4.85 -6.85 -2.24
C LYS A 47 4.72 -5.75 -3.29
N ARG A 48 4.29 -6.11 -4.51
CA ARG A 48 4.08 -5.15 -5.62
C ARG A 48 2.98 -4.13 -5.31
N GLU A 49 1.86 -4.58 -4.75
CA GLU A 49 0.76 -3.70 -4.32
C GLU A 49 1.25 -2.69 -3.26
N LYS A 50 1.99 -3.17 -2.26
CA LYS A 50 2.56 -2.33 -1.21
C LYS A 50 3.54 -1.29 -1.77
N GLU A 51 4.39 -1.67 -2.72
CA GLU A 51 5.31 -0.76 -3.40
C GLU A 51 4.55 0.33 -4.17
N ARG A 52 3.53 -0.05 -4.95
CA ARG A 52 2.66 0.90 -5.67
C ARG A 52 1.98 1.91 -4.74
N ILE A 53 1.39 1.43 -3.65
CA ILE A 53 0.71 2.29 -2.66
C ILE A 53 1.73 3.22 -2.00
N ARG A 54 2.90 2.70 -1.62
CA ARG A 54 3.98 3.51 -1.02
C ARG A 54 4.41 4.64 -1.94
N ASP A 55 4.58 4.36 -3.23
CA ASP A 55 5.00 5.36 -4.22
C ASP A 55 3.93 6.43 -4.42
N SER A 56 2.65 6.03 -4.48
CA SER A 56 1.52 6.97 -4.55
C SER A 56 1.46 7.86 -3.31
N ASN A 57 1.60 7.28 -2.12
CA ASN A 57 1.62 8.02 -0.86
C ASN A 57 2.80 8.98 -0.78
N PHE A 58 3.98 8.57 -1.25
CA PHE A 58 5.17 9.41 -1.29
C PHE A 58 4.98 10.62 -2.20
N LYS A 59 4.42 10.42 -3.41
CA LYS A 59 4.10 11.52 -4.34
C LYS A 59 3.10 12.51 -3.71
N ARG A 60 2.04 11.99 -3.08
CA ARG A 60 1.05 12.83 -2.39
C ARG A 60 1.66 13.59 -1.23
N ALA A 61 2.46 12.94 -0.39
CA ALA A 61 3.14 13.58 0.73
C ALA A 61 4.08 14.70 0.27
N LYS A 62 4.86 14.48 -0.80
CA LYS A 62 5.74 15.50 -1.37
C LYS A 62 4.95 16.70 -1.93
N ALA A 63 3.82 16.46 -2.59
CA ALA A 63 2.96 17.53 -3.09
C ALA A 63 2.34 18.35 -1.95
N SER A 64 1.84 17.68 -0.90
CA SER A 64 1.31 18.34 0.29
C SER A 64 2.38 19.15 1.02
N ASP A 65 3.58 18.61 1.20
CA ASP A 65 4.70 19.30 1.85
C ASP A 65 5.12 20.56 1.06
N ALA A 66 5.22 20.47 -0.26
CA ALA A 66 5.51 21.61 -1.12
C ALA A 66 4.43 22.71 -1.01
N TYR A 67 3.15 22.33 -1.04
CA TYR A 67 2.03 23.26 -0.88
C TYR A 67 2.05 23.96 0.48
N VAL A 68 2.27 23.20 1.56
CA VAL A 68 2.34 23.75 2.92
C VAL A 68 3.52 24.72 3.06
N LYS A 69 4.70 24.36 2.53
CA LYS A 69 5.87 25.25 2.51
C LYS A 69 5.60 26.54 1.76
N GLN A 70 4.98 26.47 0.58
CA GLN A 70 4.60 27.64 -0.19
C GLN A 70 3.66 28.56 0.61
N LYS A 71 2.60 28.01 1.21
CA LYS A 71 1.66 28.79 2.04
C LYS A 71 2.27 29.36 3.30
N MET A 72 3.24 28.67 3.90
CA MET A 72 3.98 29.21 5.04
C MET A 72 4.90 30.38 4.62
N GLN A 73 5.54 30.28 3.45
CA GLN A 73 6.38 31.34 2.91
C GLN A 73 5.55 32.58 2.56
N GLU A 74 4.46 32.42 1.80
CA GLU A 74 3.52 33.52 1.50
C GLU A 74 3.05 34.24 2.76
N ARG A 75 2.74 33.49 3.84
CA ARG A 75 2.33 34.07 5.12
C ARG A 75 3.47 34.84 5.80
N ARG A 76 4.71 34.35 5.72
CA ARG A 76 5.88 35.03 6.27
C ARG A 76 6.16 36.33 5.52
N ASP A 77 6.11 36.28 4.20
CA ASP A 77 6.37 37.44 3.34
C ASP A 77 5.33 38.55 3.60
N ARG A 78 4.04 38.21 3.65
CA ARG A 78 2.97 39.16 4.01
C ARG A 78 3.19 39.81 5.37
N MET A 79 3.58 39.04 6.40
CA MET A 79 3.88 39.62 7.72
C MET A 79 5.13 40.51 7.72
N GLY A 80 6.07 40.28 6.80
CA GLY A 80 7.22 41.15 6.60
C GLY A 80 6.84 42.46 5.92
N GLU A 81 5.97 42.41 4.90
CA GLU A 81 5.41 43.58 4.23
C GLU A 81 4.58 44.45 5.20
N ASP A 82 3.71 43.83 6.00
CA ASP A 82 2.88 44.52 7.01
C ASP A 82 3.73 45.22 8.10
N GLN A 83 4.95 44.74 8.38
CA GLN A 83 5.87 45.36 9.34
C GLN A 83 6.73 46.48 8.73
N ALA A 84 6.84 46.54 7.41
CA ALA A 84 7.66 47.51 6.69
C ALA A 84 6.88 48.77 6.25
N ASN A 85 5.55 48.76 6.38
CA ASN A 85 4.63 49.83 6.02
C ASN A 85 3.97 50.42 7.27
#